data_AF-A0A4Y8CCP5-F1
#
_entry.id   AF-A0A4Y8CCP5-F1
#
_cell.length_a   1.000
_cell.length_b   1.000
_cell.length_c   1.000
_cell.angle_alpha   90.00
_cell.angle_beta   90.00
_cell.angle_gamma   90.00
#
_symmetry.space_group_name_H-M   'P 1'
#
loop_
_entity.id
_entity.type
_entity.pdbx_description
1 polymer ?
#
loop_
_entity_poly.entity_id
_entity_poly.type
_entity_poly.pdbx_seq_one_letter_code
_entity_poly.pdbx_strand_id
1 'polypeptide(L)'
;MQNFIEQIQKCENLNDLEAIRISVLGKKGILTEGFTKLKELEDEAKKEFAAKLNAQKEIFNEAYLAKFKDLENLALEERMKQDALNFNYFDESITTGALHPVMSTMDKIIEYFIALNFSIEKGPLIEDD
;
A
#
# COMPACT_ATOMS: atom_id res chain seq x y z
N MET A 1 -15.54 -25.98 17.48
CA MET A 1 -14.25 -25.33 17.15
C MET A 1 -13.86 -25.57 15.71
N GLN A 2 -13.61 -26.82 15.26
CA GLN A 2 -13.26 -27.13 13.86
C GLN A 2 -14.19 -26.50 12.82
N ASN A 3 -15.51 -26.60 13.03
CA ASN A 3 -16.51 -26.06 12.11
C ASN A 3 -16.45 -24.52 11.98
N PHE A 4 -16.13 -23.80 13.05
CA PHE A 4 -15.97 -22.34 13.01
C PHE A 4 -14.69 -21.93 12.27
N ILE A 5 -13.62 -22.71 12.40
CA ILE A 5 -12.37 -22.49 11.67
C ILE A 5 -12.60 -22.70 10.17
N GLU A 6 -13.34 -23.74 9.78
CA GLU A 6 -13.73 -23.96 8.38
C GLU A 6 -14.62 -22.84 7.83
N GLN A 7 -15.55 -22.33 8.64
CA GLN A 7 -16.38 -21.17 8.25
C GLN A 7 -15.53 -19.91 8.05
N ILE A 8 -14.59 -19.63 8.96
CA ILE A 8 -13.64 -18.51 8.81
C ILE A 8 -12.86 -18.63 7.50
N GLN A 9 -12.36 -19.82 7.18
CA GLN A 9 -11.59 -20.03 5.94
C GLN A 9 -12.42 -19.76 4.67
N LYS A 10 -13.71 -20.10 4.71
CA LYS A 10 -14.65 -19.92 3.59
C LYS A 10 -15.23 -18.51 3.46
N CYS A 11 -15.05 -17.63 4.44
CA CYS A 11 -15.54 -16.25 4.33
C CYS A 11 -14.79 -15.48 3.23
N GLU A 12 -15.53 -14.70 2.46
CA GLU A 12 -15.01 -13.88 1.36
C GLU A 12 -15.08 -12.37 1.67
N ASN A 13 -15.72 -12.00 2.78
CA ASN A 13 -16.11 -10.64 3.13
C ASN A 13 -15.93 -10.40 4.64
N LEU A 14 -15.56 -9.15 4.99
CA LEU A 14 -15.31 -8.77 6.38
C LEU A 14 -16.58 -8.83 7.26
N ASN A 15 -17.76 -8.60 6.67
CA ASN A 15 -19.03 -8.64 7.40
C ASN A 15 -19.37 -10.04 7.90
N ASP A 16 -19.17 -11.08 7.08
CA ASP A 16 -19.48 -12.46 7.50
C ASP A 16 -18.44 -12.95 8.53
N LEU A 17 -17.18 -12.53 8.37
CA LEU A 17 -16.13 -12.81 9.35
C LEU A 17 -16.46 -12.20 10.72
N GLU A 18 -16.96 -10.96 10.77
CA GLU A 18 -17.40 -10.31 12.01
C GLU A 18 -18.66 -10.98 12.60
N ALA A 19 -19.59 -11.44 11.75
CA ALA A 19 -20.75 -12.22 12.21
C ALA A 19 -20.33 -13.53 12.91
N ILE A 20 -19.33 -14.23 12.37
CA ILE A 20 -18.76 -15.43 13.00
C ILE A 20 -18.11 -15.06 14.34
N ARG A 21 -17.33 -13.97 14.38
CA ARG A 21 -16.74 -13.48 15.64
C ARG A 21 -17.79 -13.19 16.70
N ILE A 22 -18.90 -12.54 16.35
CA ILE A 22 -19.99 -12.24 17.28
C ILE A 22 -20.65 -13.54 17.78
N SER A 23 -20.88 -14.53 16.91
CA SER A 23 -21.48 -15.81 17.31
C SER A 23 -20.60 -16.63 18.25
N VAL A 24 -19.28 -16.45 18.20
CA VAL A 24 -18.32 -17.21 19.02
C VAL A 24 -17.90 -16.45 20.29
N LEU A 25 -17.57 -15.16 20.18
CA LEU A 25 -17.01 -14.32 21.25
C LEU A 25 -17.98 -13.24 21.77
N GLY A 26 -19.16 -13.08 21.18
CA GLY A 26 -20.15 -12.08 21.58
C GLY A 26 -20.74 -12.35 22.97
N LYS A 27 -21.68 -11.51 23.43
CA LYS A 27 -22.28 -11.66 24.78
C LYS A 27 -23.06 -12.98 24.98
N LYS A 28 -23.62 -13.54 23.91
CA LYS A 28 -24.28 -14.86 23.86
C LYS A 28 -23.50 -15.85 23.00
N GLY A 29 -22.18 -15.69 22.97
CA GLY A 29 -21.29 -16.51 22.16
C GLY A 29 -21.04 -17.86 22.82
N ILE A 30 -20.71 -18.85 22.01
CA ILE A 30 -20.49 -20.22 22.52
C ILE A 30 -19.32 -20.26 23.51
N LEU A 31 -18.25 -19.50 23.28
CA LEU A 31 -17.12 -19.43 24.21
C LEU A 31 -17.48 -18.66 25.48
N THR A 32 -18.19 -17.53 25.36
CA THR A 32 -18.61 -16.71 26.52
C THR A 32 -19.62 -17.45 27.40
N GLU A 33 -20.55 -18.20 26.83
CA GLU A 33 -21.42 -19.11 27.58
C GLU A 33 -20.61 -20.20 28.29
N GLY A 34 -19.60 -20.78 27.62
CA GLY A 34 -18.64 -21.71 28.23
C GLY A 34 -17.93 -21.10 29.44
N PHE A 35 -17.50 -19.83 29.35
CA PHE A 35 -16.89 -19.12 30.46
C PHE A 35 -17.88 -18.81 31.60
N THR A 36 -19.17 -18.61 31.32
CA THR A 36 -20.17 -18.41 32.39
C THR A 36 -20.41 -19.67 33.21
N LYS A 37 -20.38 -20.85 32.57
CA LYS A 37 -20.53 -22.17 33.22
C LYS A 37 -19.38 -22.52 34.17
N LEU A 38 -18.23 -21.85 34.06
CA LEU A 38 -17.13 -21.99 35.03
C LEU A 38 -17.50 -21.57 36.46
N LYS A 39 -18.57 -20.77 36.64
CA LYS A 39 -19.02 -20.35 37.97
C LYS A 39 -19.67 -21.49 38.77
N GLU A 40 -20.09 -22.56 38.11
CA GLU A 40 -20.85 -23.67 38.70
C GLU A 40 -20.01 -24.92 38.98
N LEU A 41 -18.70 -24.90 38.68
CA LEU A 41 -17.79 -26.04 38.77
C LEU A 41 -16.89 -25.99 40.02
N GLU A 42 -16.58 -27.15 40.60
CA GLU A 42 -15.59 -27.34 41.68
C GLU A 42 -14.16 -27.05 41.20
N ASP A 43 -13.30 -26.61 42.13
CA ASP A 43 -12.00 -25.97 41.82
C ASP A 43 -11.04 -26.81 40.96
N GLU A 44 -11.01 -28.14 41.13
CA GLU A 44 -10.14 -29.03 40.35
C GLU A 44 -10.60 -29.15 38.87
N ALA A 45 -11.89 -29.43 38.66
CA ALA A 45 -12.48 -29.55 37.32
C ALA A 45 -12.56 -28.19 36.59
N LYS A 46 -12.71 -27.11 37.35
CA LYS A 46 -12.74 -25.73 36.85
C LYS A 46 -11.42 -25.33 36.20
N LYS A 47 -10.28 -25.75 36.75
CA LYS A 47 -8.95 -25.43 36.21
C LYS A 47 -8.72 -26.09 34.84
N GLU A 48 -9.04 -27.37 34.70
CA GLU A 48 -8.93 -28.08 33.42
C GLU A 48 -9.90 -27.53 32.37
N PHE A 49 -11.14 -27.21 32.76
CA PHE A 49 -12.14 -26.68 31.84
C PHE A 49 -11.77 -25.27 31.36
N ALA A 50 -11.26 -24.41 32.24
CA ALA A 50 -10.77 -23.07 31.88
C ALA A 50 -9.56 -23.13 30.94
N ALA A 51 -8.63 -24.07 31.16
CA ALA A 51 -7.48 -24.26 30.27
C ALA A 51 -7.92 -24.66 28.86
N LYS A 52 -8.88 -25.59 28.73
CA LYS A 52 -9.45 -25.97 27.43
C LYS A 52 -10.15 -24.81 26.73
N LEU A 53 -10.93 -24.00 27.46
CA LEU A 53 -11.61 -22.82 26.92
C LEU A 53 -10.62 -21.76 26.42
N ASN A 54 -9.55 -21.50 27.17
CA ASN A 54 -8.52 -20.55 26.75
C ASN A 54 -7.77 -21.03 25.51
N ALA A 55 -7.38 -22.32 25.44
CA ALA A 55 -6.75 -22.88 24.25
C ALA A 55 -7.67 -22.77 23.01
N GLN A 56 -8.97 -23.03 23.16
CA GLN A 56 -9.92 -22.86 22.07
C GLN A 56 -10.07 -21.40 21.64
N LYS A 57 -10.06 -20.46 22.59
CA LYS A 57 -10.10 -19.04 22.31
C LYS A 57 -8.86 -18.56 21.54
N GLU A 58 -7.67 -19.03 21.91
CA GLU A 58 -6.42 -18.71 21.20
C GLU A 58 -6.46 -19.21 19.76
N ILE A 59 -6.77 -20.49 19.54
CA ILE A 59 -6.87 -21.08 18.19
C ILE A 59 -7.87 -20.30 17.32
N PHE A 60 -9.03 -19.92 17.89
CA PHE A 60 -10.02 -19.13 17.16
C PHE A 60 -9.50 -17.74 16.80
N ASN A 61 -8.86 -17.05 17.75
CA ASN A 61 -8.32 -15.70 17.52
C ASN A 61 -7.21 -15.71 16.47
N GLU A 62 -6.33 -16.71 16.49
CA GLU A 62 -5.27 -16.86 15.48
C GLU A 62 -5.87 -17.05 14.08
N ALA A 63 -6.83 -17.97 13.93
CA ALA A 63 -7.51 -18.20 12.65
C ALA A 63 -8.27 -16.96 12.17
N TYR A 64 -8.94 -16.25 13.08
CA TYR A 64 -9.67 -15.03 12.79
C TYR A 64 -8.72 -13.92 12.31
N LEU A 65 -7.62 -13.67 13.03
CA LEU A 65 -6.66 -12.62 12.70
C LEU A 65 -5.96 -12.88 11.37
N ALA A 66 -5.61 -14.14 11.08
CA ALA A 66 -5.03 -14.51 9.79
C ALA A 66 -5.98 -14.16 8.64
N LYS A 67 -7.24 -14.63 8.73
CA LYS A 67 -8.23 -14.38 7.68
C LYS A 67 -8.60 -12.90 7.56
N PHE A 68 -8.70 -12.18 8.68
CA PHE A 68 -8.98 -10.75 8.67
C PHE A 68 -7.90 -9.98 7.89
N LYS A 69 -6.62 -10.28 8.17
CA LYS A 69 -5.49 -9.66 7.47
C LYS A 69 -5.49 -9.99 5.98
N ASP A 70 -5.83 -11.23 5.62
CA ASP A 70 -5.92 -11.64 4.21
C ASP A 70 -6.99 -10.84 3.46
N LEU A 71 -8.19 -10.70 4.04
CA LEU A 71 -9.28 -9.94 3.44
C LEU A 71 -8.99 -8.43 3.38
N GLU A 72 -8.33 -7.88 4.41
CA GLU A 72 -7.90 -6.47 4.42
C GLU A 72 -6.88 -6.17 3.33
N ASN A 73 -5.90 -7.06 3.14
CA ASN A 73 -4.91 -6.94 2.07
C ASN A 73 -5.55 -7.02 0.69
N LEU A 74 -6.51 -7.94 0.48
CA LEU A 74 -7.23 -8.05 -0.78
C LEU A 74 -8.02 -6.76 -1.10
N ALA A 75 -8.74 -6.23 -0.12
CA ALA A 75 -9.48 -4.96 -0.28
C ALA A 75 -8.53 -3.78 -0.57
N LEU A 76 -7.36 -3.75 0.06
CA LEU A 76 -6.34 -2.74 -0.19
C LEU A 76 -5.78 -2.85 -1.61
N GLU A 77 -5.44 -4.05 -2.06
CA GLU A 77 -4.94 -4.27 -3.42
C GLU A 77 -5.96 -3.88 -4.48
N GLU A 78 -7.24 -4.20 -4.29
CA GLU A 78 -8.31 -3.79 -5.19
C GLU A 78 -8.42 -2.27 -5.27
N ARG A 79 -8.37 -1.58 -4.12
CA ARG A 79 -8.35 -0.12 -4.08
C ARG A 79 -7.13 0.47 -4.77
N MET A 80 -5.95 -0.10 -4.54
CA MET A 80 -4.72 0.34 -5.20
C MET A 80 -4.78 0.18 -6.72
N LYS A 81 -5.42 -0.88 -7.22
CA LYS A 81 -5.65 -1.08 -8.66
C LYS A 81 -6.64 -0.08 -9.24
N GLN A 82 -7.67 0.29 -8.48
CA GLN A 82 -8.63 1.33 -8.89
C GLN A 82 -7.99 2.72 -8.93
N ASP A 83 -7.16 3.03 -7.93
CA ASP A 83 -6.46 4.32 -7.80
C ASP A 83 -5.18 4.37 -8.65
N ALA A 84 -4.86 3.31 -9.41
CA ALA A 84 -3.68 3.24 -10.26
C ALA A 84 -3.81 4.22 -11.43
N LEU A 85 -3.31 5.44 -11.22
CA LEU A 85 -3.23 6.45 -12.26
C LEU A 85 -2.05 6.14 -13.19
N ASN A 86 -2.28 6.22 -14.49
CA ASN A 86 -1.23 6.07 -15.48
C ASN A 86 -0.40 7.36 -15.55
N PHE A 87 0.81 7.35 -14.98
CA PHE A 87 1.75 8.48 -14.99
C PHE A 87 2.33 8.78 -16.38
N ASN A 88 2.01 7.98 -17.40
CA ASN A 88 2.47 8.17 -18.77
C ASN A 88 1.63 9.21 -19.56
N TYR A 89 0.64 9.85 -18.91
CA TYR A 89 -0.08 10.98 -19.50
C TYR A 89 0.80 12.24 -19.49
N PHE A 90 1.55 12.35 -20.58
CA PHE A 90 2.04 13.55 -21.27
C PHE A 90 2.46 14.74 -20.41
N ASP A 91 3.78 14.86 -20.27
CA ASP A 91 4.48 16.09 -19.91
C ASP A 91 4.05 17.22 -20.86
N GLU A 92 3.62 18.36 -20.33
CA GLU A 92 3.45 19.58 -21.13
C GLU A 92 4.82 19.89 -21.71
N SER A 93 5.06 19.56 -22.98
CA SER A 93 6.35 19.78 -23.61
C SER A 93 6.70 21.26 -23.46
N ILE A 94 7.58 21.57 -22.51
CA ILE A 94 8.12 22.91 -22.34
C ILE A 94 8.90 23.16 -23.62
N THR A 95 8.32 23.95 -24.53
CA THR A 95 8.99 24.30 -25.77
C THR A 95 10.18 25.18 -25.43
N THR A 96 11.36 24.59 -25.39
CA THR A 96 12.61 25.34 -25.33
C THR A 96 12.92 25.87 -26.72
N GLY A 97 13.29 27.15 -26.81
CA GLY A 97 13.74 27.73 -28.07
C GLY A 97 15.08 27.10 -28.50
N ALA A 98 15.26 26.90 -29.80
CA ALA A 98 16.53 26.49 -30.37
C ALA A 98 17.29 27.72 -30.90
N LEU A 99 18.62 27.72 -30.75
CA LEU A 99 19.48 28.71 -31.41
C LEU A 99 19.49 28.47 -32.92
N HIS A 100 19.51 29.55 -33.70
CA HIS A 100 19.65 29.45 -35.14
C HIS A 100 20.99 28.77 -35.50
N PRO A 101 21.05 27.82 -36.45
CA PRO A 101 22.26 27.09 -36.78
C PRO A 101 23.47 27.98 -37.10
N VAL A 102 23.24 29.11 -37.78
CA VAL A 102 24.29 30.10 -38.10
C VAL A 102 24.90 30.70 -36.83
N MET A 103 24.07 31.03 -35.83
CA MET A 103 24.55 31.56 -34.55
C MET A 103 25.36 30.49 -33.82
N SER A 104 24.85 29.25 -33.77
CA SER A 104 25.56 28.13 -33.14
C SER A 104 26.92 27.86 -33.79
N THR A 105 27.02 27.96 -35.12
CA THR A 105 28.31 27.81 -35.82
C THR A 105 29.24 28.98 -35.56
N MET A 106 28.73 30.21 -35.53
CA MET A 106 29.53 31.40 -35.26
C MET A 106 30.10 31.36 -33.84
N ASP A 107 29.29 31.02 -32.85
CA ASP A 107 29.73 30.91 -31.45
C ASP A 107 30.83 29.85 -31.29
N LYS A 108 30.69 28.68 -31.95
CA LYS A 108 31.75 27.64 -31.95
C LYS A 108 33.06 28.13 -32.55
N ILE A 109 32.99 28.87 -33.67
CA ILE A 109 34.19 29.44 -34.30
C ILE A 109 34.83 30.46 -33.34
N ILE A 110 34.04 31.37 -32.78
CA ILE A 110 34.50 32.37 -31.82
C ILE A 110 35.20 31.71 -30.62
N GLU A 111 34.60 30.66 -30.05
CA GLU A 111 35.14 29.93 -28.91
C GLU A 111 36.55 29.37 -29.18
N TYR A 112 36.78 28.81 -30.37
CA TYR A 112 38.10 28.30 -30.76
C TYR A 112 39.17 29.39 -30.81
N PHE A 113 38.84 30.60 -31.31
CA PHE A 113 39.81 31.69 -31.42
C PHE A 113 40.02 32.43 -30.09
N ILE A 114 38.99 32.54 -29.24
CA ILE A 114 39.16 33.02 -27.86
C ILE A 114 40.16 32.14 -27.10
N ALA A 115 40.08 30.83 -27.25
CA ALA A 115 41.03 29.90 -26.62
C ALA A 115 42.49 30.13 -27.05
N LEU A 116 42.70 30.79 -28.20
CA LEU A 116 44.01 31.21 -28.70
C LEU A 116 44.37 32.67 -28.33
N ASN A 117 43.61 33.30 -27.43
CA ASN A 117 43.74 34.69 -26.97
C ASN A 117 43.44 35.76 -28.04
N PHE A 118 42.59 35.46 -29.02
CA PHE A 118 42.06 36.50 -29.93
C PHE A 118 40.92 37.28 -29.28
N SER A 119 40.80 38.57 -29.59
CA SER A 119 39.65 39.41 -29.20
C SER A 119 38.55 39.40 -30.27
N ILE A 120 37.32 39.66 -29.86
CA ILE A 120 36.18 39.83 -30.77
C ILE A 120 35.97 41.32 -31.02
N GLU A 121 35.98 41.71 -32.30
CA GLU A 121 35.63 43.05 -32.75
C GLU A 121 34.37 43.00 -33.62
N LYS A 122 33.52 44.03 -33.57
CA LYS A 122 32.33 44.17 -34.42
C LYS A 122 32.38 45.53 -35.12
N GLY A 123 32.25 45.53 -36.44
CA GLY A 123 32.17 46.74 -37.28
C GLY A 123 30.74 47.09 -37.70
N PRO A 124 30.53 48.26 -38.31
CA PRO A 124 29.27 48.59 -38.95
C PRO A 124 29.00 47.67 -40.16
N LEU A 125 27.74 47.59 -40.57
CA LEU A 125 27.33 46.77 -41.73
C LEU A 125 27.62 47.45 -43.08
N ILE A 126 27.85 48.76 -43.07
CA ILE A 126 28.15 49.58 -44.25
C ILE A 126 29.44 50.34 -43.92
N GLU A 127 30.41 50.26 -44.83
CA GLU A 127 31.70 50.94 -44.74
C GLU A 127 31.83 51.91 -45.92
N ASP A 128 32.52 53.03 -45.73
CA ASP A 128 32.94 53.93 -46.80
C ASP A 128 34.25 53.41 -47.42
N ASP A 129 34.49 53.68 -48.72
CA ASP A 129 35.75 53.36 -49.43
C ASP A 129 36.97 54.10 -48.86
#